data_AF-N9RGQ9-F1
#
_entry.id   AF-N9RGQ9-F1
#
_cell.length_a   1.000
_cell.length_b   1.000
_cell.length_c   1.000
_cell.angle_alpha   90.00
_cell.angle_beta   90.00
_cell.angle_gamma   90.00
#
_symmetry.space_group_name_H-M   'P 1'
#
loop_
_entity.id
_entity.type
_entity.pdbx_description
1 polymer ?
#
loop_
_entity_poly.entity_id
_entity_poly.type
_entity_poly.pdbx_seq_one_letter_code
_entity_poly.pdbx_strand_id
1 'polypeptide(L)' 'MTKEISINQTHLIIASITASFAKALDKTNPGFKEEFLKELGERYHEIKDYSDPQTEVLETLTWTRDFLNKE' A
#
# COMPACT_ATOMS: atom_id res chain seq x y z
N MET A 1 0.86 26.27 -15.57
CA MET A 1 1.55 25.94 -14.31
C MET A 1 1.24 24.50 -13.98
N THR A 2 2.21 23.61 -14.16
CA THR A 2 2.11 22.19 -13.79
C THR A 2 2.04 22.15 -12.27
N LYS A 3 0.91 21.68 -11.72
CA LYS A 3 0.73 21.53 -10.28
C LYS A 3 1.73 20.46 -9.84
N GLU A 4 2.83 20.83 -9.18
CA GLU A 4 3.70 19.85 -8.53
C GLU A 4 2.85 19.06 -7.55
N ILE A 5 2.58 17.80 -7.86
CA ILE A 5 1.94 16.88 -6.92
C ILE A 5 3.02 16.53 -5.90
N SER A 6 3.06 17.30 -4.83
CA SER A 6 3.87 17.03 -3.64
C SER A 6 3.45 15.66 -3.09
N ILE A 7 4.32 14.66 -3.21
CA ILE A 7 4.12 13.34 -2.59
C ILE A 7 3.88 13.52 -1.09
N ASN A 8 2.77 12.97 -0.59
CA ASN A 8 2.47 12.95 0.84
C ASN A 8 3.47 12.02 1.57
N GLN A 9 4.46 12.63 2.23
CA GLN A 9 5.55 11.90 2.90
C GLN A 9 5.05 10.98 4.03
N THR A 10 3.96 11.35 4.70
CA THR A 10 3.33 10.52 5.76
C THR A 10 2.79 9.22 5.17
N HIS A 11 2.13 9.31 4.01
CA HIS A 11 1.60 8.13 3.33
C HIS A 11 2.72 7.24 2.79
N LEU A 12 3.79 7.84 2.26
CA LEU A 12 4.95 7.12 1.77
C LEU A 12 5.66 6.35 2.89
N ILE A 13 5.85 6.95 4.08
CA ILE A 13 6.49 6.28 5.21
C ILE A 13 5.60 5.16 5.77
N ILE A 14 4.27 5.36 5.85
CA ILE A 14 3.32 4.31 6.24
C ILE A 14 3.44 3.12 5.28
N ALA A 15 3.36 3.37 3.98
CA ALA A 15 3.48 2.31 2.97
C ALA A 15 4.81 1.53 3.10
N SER A 16 5.91 2.26 3.29
CA SER A 16 7.26 1.67 3.44
C SER A 16 7.37 0.79 4.69
N ILE A 17 6.89 1.28 5.84
CA ILE A 17 6.92 0.55 7.11
C ILE A 17 6.03 -0.70 7.03
N THR A 18 4.81 -0.56 6.52
CA THR A 18 3.88 -1.69 6.37
C THR A 18 4.45 -2.77 5.46
N ALA A 19 5.01 -2.41 4.31
CA ALA A 19 5.65 -3.38 3.42
C ALA A 19 6.85 -4.06 4.09
N SER A 20 7.64 -3.32 4.86
CA SER A 20 8.77 -3.89 5.61
C SER A 20 8.32 -4.91 6.65
N PHE A 21 7.24 -4.63 7.39
CA PHE A 21 6.65 -5.59 8.34
C PHE A 21 6.12 -6.83 7.65
N ALA A 22 5.35 -6.69 6.56
CA ALA A 22 4.82 -7.84 5.84
C ALA A 22 5.94 -8.72 5.25
N LYS A 23 7.02 -8.12 4.71
CA LYS A 23 8.22 -8.87 4.29
C LYS A 23 8.91 -9.60 5.45
N ALA A 24 9.02 -8.96 6.61
CA ALA A 24 9.65 -9.57 7.77
C ALA A 24 8.81 -10.75 8.31
N LEU A 25 7.49 -10.59 8.35
CA LEU A 25 6.55 -11.62 8.78
C LEU A 25 6.56 -12.82 7.84
N ASP A 26 6.58 -12.60 6.53
CA ASP A 26 6.61 -13.68 5.53
C ASP A 26 7.84 -14.60 5.66
N LYS A 27 8.99 -14.06 6.11
CA LYS A 27 10.19 -14.88 6.42
C LYS A 27 9.96 -15.86 7.56
N THR A 28 9.06 -15.54 8.49
CA THR A 28 8.72 -16.37 9.64
C THR A 28 7.47 -17.22 9.43
N ASN A 29 6.59 -16.78 8.51
CA ASN A 29 5.35 -17.44 8.15
C ASN A 29 5.16 -17.41 6.62
N PRO A 30 5.76 -18.37 5.89
CA PRO A 30 5.71 -18.41 4.43
C PRO A 30 4.27 -18.42 3.90
N GLY A 31 3.95 -17.49 3.01
CA GLY A 31 2.61 -17.32 2.44
C GLY A 31 1.86 -16.11 3.01
N PHE A 32 2.33 -15.55 4.13
CA PHE A 32 1.77 -14.32 4.68
C PHE A 32 1.79 -13.17 3.67
N LYS A 33 2.85 -13.05 2.85
CA LYS A 33 2.92 -12.02 1.81
C LYS A 33 1.76 -12.11 0.82
N GLU A 34 1.41 -13.31 0.37
CA GLU A 34 0.32 -13.53 -0.60
C GLU A 34 -1.04 -13.20 0.01
N GLU A 35 -1.29 -13.67 1.24
CA GLU A 35 -2.49 -13.34 2.00
C GLU A 35 -2.61 -11.82 2.22
N PHE A 36 -1.52 -11.18 2.63
CA PHE A 36 -1.48 -9.73 2.83
C PHE A 36 -1.77 -8.95 1.54
N LEU A 37 -1.21 -9.37 0.39
CA LEU A 37 -1.45 -8.71 -0.89
C LEU A 37 -2.91 -8.84 -1.34
N LYS A 38 -3.55 -9.98 -1.05
CA LYS A 38 -4.96 -10.20 -1.34
C LYS A 38 -5.84 -9.25 -0.53
N GLU A 39 -5.66 -9.20 0.78
CA GLU A 39 -6.38 -8.28 1.70
C GLU A 39 -6.16 -6.80 1.30
N LEU A 40 -4.92 -6.44 0.94
CA LEU A 40 -4.59 -5.10 0.46
C LEU A 40 -5.34 -4.74 -0.83
N GLY A 41 -5.51 -5.70 -1.74
CA GLY A 41 -6.27 -5.54 -2.98
C GLY A 41 -7.77 -5.39 -2.72
N GLU A 42 -8.34 -6.21 -1.84
CA GLU A 42 -9.74 -6.11 -1.43
C GLU A 42 -10.03 -4.72 -0.83
N ARG A 43 -9.20 -4.26 0.10
CA ARG A 43 -9.33 -2.91 0.69
C ARG A 43 -9.18 -1.78 -0.33
N TYR A 44 -8.33 -1.95 -1.33
CA TYR A 44 -8.22 -0.97 -2.42
C TYR A 44 -9.52 -0.86 -3.21
N HIS A 45 -10.15 -1.98 -3.55
CA HIS A 45 -11.42 -1.99 -4.27
C HIS A 45 -12.54 -1.38 -3.42
N GLU A 46 -12.65 -1.74 -2.15
CA GLU A 46 -13.61 -1.15 -1.21
C GLU A 46 -13.52 0.38 -1.17
N ILE A 47 -12.31 0.93 -1.01
CA ILE A 47 -12.10 2.38 -0.89
C ILE A 47 -12.33 3.09 -2.23
N LYS A 48 -11.97 2.45 -3.34
CA LYS A 48 -12.18 2.99 -4.68
C LYS A 48 -13.67 3.16 -4.98
N ASP A 49 -14.50 2.29 -4.44
CA ASP A 49 -15.95 2.28 -4.66
C ASP A 49 -16.72 3.20 -3.69
N TYR A 50 -16.04 3.88 -2.77
CA TYR A 50 -16.65 4.90 -1.92
C TYR A 50 -17.12 6.11 -2.74
N SER A 51 -18.13 6.82 -2.24
CA SER A 51 -18.72 7.99 -2.91
C SER A 51 -17.72 9.14 -3.12
N ASP A 52 -16.66 9.19 -2.31
CA ASP A 52 -15.53 10.10 -2.46
C ASP A 52 -14.22 9.32 -2.23
N PRO A 53 -13.65 8.71 -3.28
CA PRO A 53 -12.45 7.90 -3.14
C PRO A 53 -11.25 8.81 -2.84
N GLN A 54 -10.70 8.68 -1.64
CA GLN A 54 -9.53 9.45 -1.23
C GLN A 54 -8.29 8.98 -2.00
N THR A 55 -7.89 9.78 -3.00
CA THR A 55 -6.79 9.45 -3.92
C THR A 55 -5.50 9.13 -3.18
N GLU A 56 -5.17 9.89 -2.14
CA GLU A 56 -3.95 9.68 -1.35
C GLU A 56 -3.96 8.36 -0.55
N VAL A 57 -5.16 7.86 -0.18
CA VAL A 57 -5.30 6.57 0.49
C VAL A 57 -5.07 5.43 -0.50
N LEU A 58 -5.66 5.51 -1.69
CA LEU A 58 -5.44 4.56 -2.78
C LEU A 58 -3.96 4.53 -3.22
N GLU A 59 -3.32 5.69 -3.23
CA GLU A 59 -1.90 5.84 -3.52
C GLU A 59 -1.03 5.15 -2.46
N THR A 60 -1.37 5.31 -1.17
CA THR A 60 -0.69 4.61 -0.07
C THR A 60 -0.75 3.09 -0.24
N LEU A 61 -1.93 2.54 -0.56
CA LEU A 61 -2.10 1.10 -0.78
C LEU A 61 -1.30 0.61 -1.99
N THR A 62 -1.22 1.44 -3.04
CA THR A 62 -0.43 1.15 -4.25
C THR A 62 1.06 1.10 -3.92
N TRP A 63 1.58 2.09 -3.19
CA TRP A 63 2.98 2.07 -2.76
C TRP A 63 3.31 0.91 -1.83
N THR A 64 2.41 0.53 -0.91
CA THR A 64 2.62 -0.65 -0.07
C THR A 64 2.84 -1.89 -0.92
N ARG A 65 1.99 -2.11 -1.93
CA ARG A 65 2.14 -3.23 -2.88
C ARG A 65 3.48 -3.15 -3.62
N ASP A 66 3.83 -1.98 -4.13
CA ASP A 66 5.07 -1.78 -4.89
C ASP A 66 6.30 -2.06 -4.03
N PHE A 67 6.36 -1.54 -2.81
CA PHE A 67 7.46 -1.80 -1.88
C PHE A 67 7.56 -3.27 -1.47
N LEU A 68 6.43 -3.97 -1.36
CA LEU A 68 6.40 -5.38 -1.03
C LEU A 68 6.94 -6.27 -2.17
N ASN A 69 6.78 -5.81 -3.41
CA ASN A 69 7.20 -6.52 -4.62
C ASN A 69 8.56 -6.09 -5.16
N LYS A 70 9.13 -4.98 -4.70
CA LYS A 70 10.53 -4.64 -4.96
C LYS A 70 11.44 -5.64 -4.23
N GLU A 71 12.42 -6.18 -4.95
CA GLU A 71 13.47 -7.07 -4.41
C GLU A 71 14.38 -6.33 -3.42
#